data_AF-A0A6N6T9H0-F1
#
_entry.id   AF-A0A6N6T9H0-F1
#
_cell.length_a   1.000
_cell.length_b   1.000
_cell.length_c   1.000
_cell.angle_alpha   90.00
_cell.angle_beta   90.00
_cell.angle_gamma   90.00
#
_symmetry.space_group_name_H-M   'P 1'
#
loop_
_entity.id
_entity.type
_entity.pdbx_description
1 polymer ?
#
loop_
_entity_poly.entity_id
_entity_poly.type
_entity_poly.pdbx_seq_one_letter_code
_entity_poly.pdbx_strand_id
1 'polypeptide(L)'
;LWNGAGRTSRRQAGGVLPWVVLLVLGALGGVLLYGYMAPQAVPSWARGWLPSQPEHTKPLYRWRDDQGRMQVTDQPPKGRPYEEVRYRADANVMPGAAPRP
;
A
#
# COMPACT_ATOMS: atom_id res chain seq x y z
N LEU A 1 21.23 70.57 -18.93
CA LEU A 1 20.73 70.29 -17.56
C LEU A 1 20.26 68.84 -17.52
N TRP A 2 20.60 68.14 -16.43
CA TRP A 2 20.73 66.69 -16.28
C TRP A 2 19.41 65.90 -16.40
N ASN A 3 19.43 64.76 -17.10
CA ASN A 3 18.32 63.80 -17.22
C ASN A 3 18.18 62.96 -15.92
N GLY A 4 17.06 63.10 -15.22
CA GLY A 4 16.73 62.29 -14.05
C GLY A 4 15.95 61.03 -14.41
N ALA A 5 16.65 59.98 -14.85
CA ALA A 5 16.05 58.65 -14.96
C ALA A 5 15.79 58.09 -13.55
N GLY A 6 14.50 58.06 -13.15
CA GLY A 6 14.06 57.39 -11.94
C GLY A 6 14.35 55.89 -12.04
N ARG A 7 15.35 55.42 -11.30
CA ARG A 7 15.66 54.01 -11.15
C ARG A 7 14.55 53.34 -10.35
N THR A 8 13.65 52.63 -11.02
CA THR A 8 12.74 51.66 -10.38
C THR A 8 13.56 50.47 -9.89
N SER A 9 13.97 50.50 -8.63
CA SER A 9 14.51 49.31 -7.97
C SER A 9 13.34 48.35 -7.68
N ARG A 10 13.02 47.47 -8.63
CA ARG A 10 12.19 46.29 -8.35
C ARG A 10 13.01 45.41 -7.40
N ARG A 11 12.68 45.43 -6.11
CA ARG A 11 13.29 44.54 -5.12
C ARG A 11 13.02 43.09 -5.56
N GLN A 12 14.02 42.42 -6.12
CA GLN A 12 14.04 40.96 -6.28
C GLN A 12 14.09 40.33 -4.89
N ALA A 13 12.95 40.19 -4.25
CA ALA A 13 12.77 39.36 -3.07
C ALA A 13 11.63 38.40 -3.40
N GLY A 14 11.93 37.26 -4.05
CA GLY A 14 10.86 36.34 -4.42
C GLY A 14 11.24 35.04 -5.13
N GLY A 15 12.53 34.72 -5.29
CA GLY A 15 12.94 33.50 -5.98
C GLY A 15 13.01 32.26 -5.09
N VAL A 16 13.33 32.40 -3.81
CA VAL A 16 13.70 31.24 -2.97
C VAL A 16 12.48 30.53 -2.37
N LEU A 17 11.45 31.30 -1.98
CA LEU A 17 10.25 30.75 -1.36
C LEU A 17 9.52 29.69 -2.22
N PRO A 18 9.26 29.90 -3.53
CA PRO A 18 8.60 28.88 -4.34
C PRO A 18 9.45 27.61 -4.48
N TRP A 19 10.78 27.73 -4.56
CA TRP A 19 11.67 26.57 -4.61
C TRP A 19 11.69 25.78 -3.31
N VAL A 20 11.68 26.45 -2.16
CA VAL A 20 11.55 25.80 -0.85
C VAL A 20 10.22 25.06 -0.75
N VAL A 21 9.13 25.68 -1.19
CA VAL A 21 7.80 25.03 -1.20
C VAL A 21 7.80 23.78 -2.08
N LEU A 22 8.41 23.83 -3.27
CA LEU A 22 8.52 22.67 -4.16
C LEU A 22 9.38 21.55 -3.56
N LEU A 23 10.49 21.89 -2.90
CA LEU A 23 11.34 20.90 -2.24
C LEU A 23 10.61 20.23 -1.07
N VAL A 24 9.87 21.00 -0.27
CA VAL A 24 9.07 20.46 0.84
C VAL A 24 7.95 19.57 0.31
N LEU A 25 7.23 20.00 -0.72
CA LEU A 25 6.19 19.18 -1.38
C LEU A 25 6.78 17.91 -1.99
N GLY A 26 7.94 17.99 -2.64
CA GLY A 26 8.63 16.85 -3.21
C GLY A 26 9.09 15.85 -2.14
N ALA A 27 9.63 16.34 -1.02
CA ALA A 27 10.01 15.49 0.11
C ALA A 27 8.79 14.82 0.75
N LEU A 28 7.71 15.57 1.00
CA LEU A 28 6.46 15.03 1.53
C LEU A 28 5.85 13.98 0.60
N GLY A 29 5.77 14.29 -0.71
CA GLY A 29 5.29 13.35 -1.72
C GLY A 29 6.14 12.09 -1.81
N GLY A 30 7.46 12.23 -1.75
CA GLY A 30 8.40 11.11 -1.73
C GLY A 30 8.22 10.18 -0.53
N VAL A 31 8.06 10.75 0.68
CA VAL A 31 7.80 9.97 1.90
C VAL A 31 6.46 9.23 1.81
N LEU A 32 5.40 9.89 1.32
CA LEU A 32 4.09 9.27 1.14
C LEU A 32 4.14 8.13 0.11
N LEU A 33 4.78 8.36 -1.03
CA LEU A 33 4.91 7.35 -2.09
C LEU A 33 5.75 6.16 -1.63
N TYR A 34 6.85 6.41 -0.91
CA TYR A 34 7.70 5.36 -0.36
C TYR A 34 6.94 4.50 0.67
N GLY A 35 6.19 5.12 1.59
CA GLY A 35 5.36 4.39 2.55
C GLY A 35 4.25 3.56 1.89
N TYR A 36 3.70 4.03 0.77
CA TYR A 36 2.73 3.27 -0.03
C TYR A 36 3.34 2.05 -0.72
N MET A 37 4.56 2.21 -1.27
CA MET A 37 5.27 1.13 -1.99
C MET A 37 5.93 0.11 -1.04
N ALA A 38 6.38 0.55 0.13
CA ALA A 38 7.07 -0.27 1.12
C ALA A 38 6.34 -0.25 2.48
N PRO A 39 5.17 -0.91 2.58
CA PRO A 39 4.39 -0.93 3.82
C PRO A 39 5.18 -1.48 5.02
N GLN A 40 6.15 -2.37 4.78
CA GLN A 40 7.07 -2.91 5.80
C GLN A 40 8.04 -1.87 6.37
N ALA A 41 8.30 -0.76 5.66
CA ALA A 41 9.16 0.32 6.10
C ALA A 41 8.42 1.36 6.97
N VAL A 42 7.11 1.19 7.19
CA VAL A 42 6.29 2.11 7.97
C VAL A 42 6.57 1.94 9.47
N PRO A 43 7.01 3.01 10.16
CA PRO A 43 7.22 2.98 11.61
C PRO A 43 5.98 2.54 12.39
N SER A 44 6.16 1.91 13.55
CA SER A 44 5.06 1.40 14.38
C SER A 44 4.07 2.48 14.81
N TRP A 45 4.53 3.70 15.06
CA TRP A 45 3.67 4.83 15.44
C TRP A 45 2.76 5.31 14.30
N ALA A 46 3.16 5.12 13.04
CA ALA A 46 2.40 5.59 11.87
C ALA A 46 1.42 4.55 11.35
N ARG A 47 1.66 3.26 11.64
CA ARG A 47 0.83 2.14 11.12
C ARG A 47 -0.65 2.26 11.47
N GLY A 48 -1.00 2.85 12.61
CA GLY A 48 -2.40 3.05 13.02
C GLY A 48 -3.15 4.14 12.25
N TRP A 49 -2.46 5.01 11.52
CA TRP A 49 -3.06 6.06 10.70
C TRP A 49 -3.21 5.68 9.23
N LEU A 50 -2.47 4.66 8.78
CA LEU A 50 -2.65 4.14 7.43
C LEU A 50 -3.92 3.28 7.39
N PRO A 51 -4.72 3.38 6.32
CA PRO A 51 -5.80 2.44 6.09
C PRO A 51 -5.20 1.03 6.08
N SER A 52 -5.76 0.13 6.90
CA SER A 52 -5.37 -1.27 6.91
C SER A 52 -5.44 -1.80 5.48
N GLN A 53 -4.34 -2.36 4.98
CA GLN A 53 -4.42 -3.12 3.73
C GLN A 53 -5.49 -4.17 3.92
N PRO A 54 -6.39 -4.35 2.94
CA PRO A 54 -7.42 -5.36 3.08
C PRO A 54 -6.73 -6.70 3.30
N GLU A 55 -6.92 -7.29 4.49
CA GLU A 55 -6.68 -8.72 4.74
C GLU A 55 -7.68 -9.58 3.92
N HIS A 56 -8.21 -9.06 2.82
CA HIS A 56 -9.14 -9.73 1.93
C HIS A 56 -8.36 -10.69 1.05
N THR A 57 -7.88 -11.75 1.69
CA THR A 57 -7.55 -12.95 0.94
C THR A 57 -8.88 -13.58 0.55
N LYS A 58 -9.16 -13.63 -0.75
CA LYS A 58 -10.35 -14.29 -1.28
C LYS A 58 -10.41 -15.71 -0.69
N PRO A 59 -11.61 -16.21 -0.33
CA PRO A 59 -11.75 -17.57 0.16
C PRO A 59 -11.27 -18.55 -0.92
N LEU A 60 -10.34 -19.42 -0.54
CA LEU A 60 -9.88 -20.53 -1.38
C LEU A 60 -10.53 -21.82 -0.89
N TYR A 61 -10.85 -22.72 -1.81
CA TYR A 61 -11.58 -23.95 -1.52
C TYR A 61 -10.65 -25.14 -1.60
N ARG A 62 -10.50 -25.84 -0.49
CA ARG A 62 -9.65 -27.01 -0.36
C ARG A 62 -10.50 -28.28 -0.38
N TRP A 63 -10.15 -29.24 -1.23
CA TRP A 63 -10.93 -30.47 -1.40
C TRP A 63 -10.03 -31.66 -1.78
N ARG A 64 -10.60 -32.86 -1.76
CA ARG A 64 -9.90 -34.09 -2.17
C ARG A 64 -10.45 -34.62 -3.48
N ASP A 65 -9.54 -34.95 -4.40
CA ASP A 65 -9.90 -35.63 -5.65
C ASP A 65 -10.19 -37.13 -5.46
N ASP A 66 -10.58 -37.79 -6.54
CA ASP A 66 -10.94 -39.22 -6.52
C ASP A 66 -9.73 -40.13 -6.24
N GLN A 67 -8.52 -39.59 -6.37
CA GLN A 67 -7.26 -40.26 -6.05
C GLN A 67 -6.78 -39.93 -4.62
N GLY A 68 -7.59 -39.20 -3.84
CA GLY A 68 -7.27 -38.78 -2.47
C GLY A 68 -6.26 -37.64 -2.38
N ARG A 69 -5.90 -36.99 -3.49
CA ARG A 69 -4.96 -35.86 -3.51
C ARG A 69 -5.68 -34.58 -3.09
N MET A 70 -4.97 -33.77 -2.32
CA MET A 70 -5.45 -32.46 -1.88
C MET A 70 -5.29 -31.44 -3.01
N GLN A 71 -6.38 -30.74 -3.31
CA GLN A 71 -6.42 -29.67 -4.31
C GLN A 71 -6.97 -28.38 -3.68
N VAL A 72 -6.55 -27.24 -4.22
CA VAL A 72 -7.00 -25.90 -3.80
C VAL A 72 -7.47 -25.15 -5.04
N THR A 73 -8.68 -24.59 -5.00
CA THR A 73 -9.31 -23.89 -6.11
C THR A 73 -9.95 -22.58 -5.68
N ASP A 74 -10.00 -21.60 -6.57
CA ASP A 74 -10.58 -20.27 -6.31
C ASP A 74 -12.12 -20.29 -6.31
N GLN A 75 -12.70 -21.36 -6.86
CA GLN A 75 -14.14 -21.60 -6.92
C GLN A 75 -14.50 -22.89 -6.19
N PRO A 76 -15.71 -22.97 -5.61
CA PRO A 76 -16.16 -24.18 -4.93
C PRO A 76 -16.30 -25.33 -5.93
N PRO A 77 -15.76 -26.52 -5.64
CA PRO A 77 -15.91 -27.67 -6.50
C PRO A 77 -17.36 -28.16 -6.50
N LYS A 78 -17.89 -28.50 -7.68
CA LYS A 78 -19.27 -28.98 -7.81
C LYS A 78 -19.37 -30.45 -7.39
N GLY A 79 -20.34 -30.75 -6.52
CA GLY A 79 -20.65 -32.13 -6.11
C GLY A 79 -19.59 -32.80 -5.25
N ARG A 80 -18.69 -32.04 -4.62
CA ARG A 80 -17.64 -32.58 -3.74
C ARG A 80 -17.61 -31.81 -2.41
N PRO A 81 -17.32 -32.48 -1.29
CA PRO A 81 -17.08 -31.80 -0.03
C PRO A 81 -15.81 -30.95 -0.16
N TYR A 82 -15.90 -29.71 0.31
CA TYR A 82 -14.79 -28.77 0.34
C TYR A 82 -14.75 -28.05 1.67
N GLU A 83 -13.57 -27.54 2.00
CA GLU A 83 -13.30 -26.68 3.15
C GLU A 83 -12.90 -25.30 2.64
N GLU A 84 -13.52 -24.25 3.17
CA GLU A 84 -13.11 -22.88 2.88
C GLU A 84 -11.87 -22.53 3.71
N VAL A 85 -10.81 -22.11 3.04
CA VAL A 85 -9.52 -21.78 3.64
C VAL A 85 -9.19 -20.33 3.31
N ARG A 86 -8.94 -19.54 4.36
CA ARG A 86 -8.46 -18.15 4.23
C ARG A 86 -6.96 -18.15 4.40
N TYR A 87 -6.24 -17.88 3.31
CA TYR A 87 -4.80 -17.71 3.37
C TYR A 87 -4.48 -16.32 3.92
N ARG A 88 -3.28 -16.13 4.47
CA ARG A 88 -2.81 -14.79 4.83
C ARG A 88 -1.97 -14.26 3.67
N ALA A 89 -2.25 -13.04 3.21
CA ALA A 89 -1.52 -12.42 2.11
C ALA A 89 -0.08 -12.04 2.47
N ASP A 90 0.24 -11.97 3.77
CA ASP A 90 1.55 -11.57 4.31
C ASP A 90 2.47 -12.75 4.64
N ALA A 91 2.02 -14.00 4.44
CA ALA A 91 2.79 -15.16 4.82
C ALA A 91 2.55 -16.34 3.87
N ASN A 92 3.62 -16.93 3.34
CA ASN A 92 3.55 -18.14 2.51
C ASN A 92 3.43 -19.40 3.38
N VAL A 93 2.39 -19.46 4.20
CA VAL A 93 2.08 -20.60 5.07
C VAL A 93 0.69 -21.10 4.75
N MET A 94 0.58 -22.41 4.57
CA MET A 94 -0.71 -23.06 4.41
C MET A 94 -1.42 -23.09 5.76
N PRO A 95 -2.66 -22.57 5.87
CA PRO A 95 -3.43 -22.68 7.11
C PRO A 95 -3.62 -24.16 7.48
N GLY A 96 -3.33 -24.48 8.74
CA GLY A 96 -3.67 -25.79 9.31
C GLY A 96 -5.16 -26.05 9.18
N ALA A 97 -5.55 -27.32 9.02
CA ALA A 97 -6.97 -27.69 8.91
C ALA A 97 -7.78 -27.14 10.08
N ALA A 98 -8.93 -26.53 9.79
CA ALA A 98 -9.80 -26.02 10.83
C ALA A 98 -10.30 -27.19 11.69
N PRO A 99 -10.43 -27.03 13.02
CA PRO A 99 -11.08 -28.04 13.84
C PRO A 99 -12.53 -28.21 13.36
N ARG A 100 -12.98 -29.45 13.18
CA ARG A 100 -14.39 -29.72 12.91
C ARG A 100 -15.22 -29.38 14.18
N PRO A 101 -16.34 -28.65 14.05
CA PRO A 101 -17.29 -28.49 15.15
C PRO A 101 -17.95 -29.82 15.54
#